data_AF-A0A803LIJ4-F1
#
_entry.id   AF-A0A803LIJ4-F1
#
_cell.length_a   1.000
_cell.length_b   1.000
_cell.length_c   1.000
_cell.angle_alpha   90.00
_cell.angle_beta   90.00
_cell.angle_gamma   90.00
#
_symmetry.space_group_name_H-M   'P 1'
#
loop_
_entity.id
_entity.type
_entity.pdbx_description
1 polymer ?
#
loop_
_entity_poly.entity_id
_entity_poly.type
_entity_poly.pdbx_seq_one_letter_code
_entity_poly.pdbx_strand_id
1 'polypeptide(L)'
;MTRFAVITTTSLHLFFLLTSTFSGVNPTSVLPNNRRTPLVFPLTLSPQIPDDKIRRNLQSKRIPPNARMNLFDDLLSNGLYIGTPPQEFALIVDTGSTVTYVPCSNCDHCGHHQDPKFQPDHSNTYHPLKCNPDCTCDAENVLCAYERRYAEMSSSSGVLGEDIVSFGNQSELKPQRAVFGCETSETGDLYSQHADGIMGLGRGELSIVDQLVDKGVISDSFSLCYGGMGIGGGAMILGSISPPSDMVFSHSDPDRSPYYNIELKELHVAGKKLPIDPKVFDGKHGTVLDSGTTYAYLPEKAFSAFIHALTNELHGLKQIRGPDPNYNDVCFSGAGSESSELSKAFPTVDMVFENGQKYSMSPENYLFKHSKVRGAYCLGVFQNGKDPTTLLGGIIVRNTLVTYDRNSLKVGFWKTNCSELWEKFRVNDTSLTPAPTPSSGEVSAPGRSPASAPDGVPSYVIPENIKVGFITFAMSLSIKESDLKPHVSELFGLIARDLEVNISQVHLQNLASSTNGSLIKWAIYPEGSAKYISNTTAMHIIAHLAKNDIQLPETFGSYNLVDWKVEPPMKRNWWQRHYLILVMAVILTLMSGLFVYGIWFVWKWRQQTTAQYKSVDSDAIIPEQELQPLRL
;
A
#
# COMPACT_ATOMS: atom_id res chain seq x y z
N MET A 1 34.91 65.68 -17.31
CA MET A 1 36.15 65.55 -16.52
C MET A 1 36.24 64.12 -16.02
N THR A 2 36.72 63.17 -16.83
CA THR A 2 38.09 62.60 -16.86
C THR A 2 38.63 62.02 -15.53
N ARG A 3 38.79 60.68 -15.55
CA ARG A 3 39.80 59.80 -14.87
C ARG A 3 39.61 59.61 -13.35
N PHE A 4 39.78 58.43 -12.75
CA PHE A 4 40.80 57.39 -12.94
C PHE A 4 40.29 55.99 -12.56
N ALA A 5 40.96 54.98 -13.11
CA ALA A 5 40.79 53.56 -12.84
C ALA A 5 42.08 52.95 -12.25
N VAL A 6 41.93 51.74 -11.68
CA VAL A 6 42.93 50.65 -11.51
C VAL A 6 43.90 50.74 -10.30
N ILE A 7 44.03 49.63 -9.53
CA ILE A 7 45.29 48.86 -9.25
C ILE A 7 45.13 47.86 -8.06
N THR A 8 45.05 46.55 -8.41
CA THR A 8 45.72 45.31 -7.88
C THR A 8 45.77 45.00 -6.36
N THR A 9 45.17 43.88 -5.88
CA THR A 9 45.73 42.51 -5.64
C THR A 9 46.99 42.40 -4.76
N THR A 10 46.90 41.72 -3.59
CA THR A 10 47.71 40.53 -3.18
C THR A 10 47.43 40.03 -1.75
N SER A 11 47.22 38.71 -1.66
CA SER A 11 47.44 37.67 -0.63
C SER A 11 48.03 38.02 0.76
N LEU A 12 47.43 37.55 1.86
CA LEU A 12 47.65 36.23 2.52
C LEU A 12 49.05 36.05 3.15
N HIS A 13 49.14 36.21 4.48
CA HIS A 13 49.72 35.26 5.44
C HIS A 13 50.11 35.92 6.78
N LEU A 14 50.07 35.08 7.82
CA LEU A 14 50.75 35.22 9.11
C LEU A 14 50.02 35.99 10.22
N PHE A 15 49.23 35.26 11.02
CA PHE A 15 49.26 35.46 12.48
C PHE A 15 48.92 34.13 13.19
N PHE A 16 49.90 33.22 13.19
CA PHE A 16 50.08 32.21 14.22
C PHE A 16 51.15 32.75 15.17
N LEU A 17 50.83 32.84 16.47
CA LEU A 17 51.71 32.64 17.64
C LEU A 17 51.18 33.43 18.84
N LEU A 18 50.43 32.75 19.71
CA LEU A 18 50.49 32.89 21.19
C LEU A 18 49.58 31.82 21.82
N THR A 19 50.14 30.62 22.02
CA THR A 19 49.88 29.76 23.18
C THR A 19 50.65 30.38 24.37
N SER A 20 50.33 30.27 25.67
CA SER A 20 49.62 29.28 26.49
C SER A 20 49.59 29.80 27.94
N THR A 21 48.52 29.57 28.71
CA THR A 21 48.59 29.16 30.13
C THR A 21 47.29 28.46 30.56
N PHE A 22 47.38 27.12 30.72
CA PHE A 22 46.66 26.14 31.56
C PHE A 22 45.42 26.61 32.38
N SER A 23 44.31 25.87 32.40
CA SER A 23 44.19 24.55 33.09
C SER A 23 42.96 23.78 32.60
N GLY A 24 43.09 22.44 32.55
CA GLY A 24 42.21 21.55 31.80
C GLY A 24 40.89 21.15 32.44
N VAL A 25 39.92 20.89 31.55
CA VAL A 25 38.83 19.93 31.72
C VAL A 25 38.69 19.25 30.34
N ASN A 26 38.87 17.93 30.31
CA ASN A 26 38.61 17.10 29.12
C ASN A 26 37.14 17.20 28.70
N PRO A 27 36.84 17.39 27.40
CA PRO A 27 35.60 16.90 26.84
C PRO A 27 35.94 15.82 25.82
N THR A 28 36.22 14.60 26.30
CA THR A 28 35.78 13.42 25.55
C THR A 28 34.28 13.27 25.77
N SER A 29 33.50 14.21 25.23
CA SER A 29 32.10 13.97 24.94
C SER A 29 32.04 13.48 23.50
N VAL A 30 32.22 12.18 23.33
CA VAL A 30 31.63 11.46 22.21
C VAL A 30 30.14 11.85 22.25
N LEU A 31 29.71 12.71 21.33
CA LEU A 31 28.29 12.94 21.07
C LEU A 31 27.69 11.54 20.86
N PRO A 32 26.70 11.13 21.67
CA PRO A 32 26.01 9.88 21.39
C PRO A 32 25.43 10.02 20.00
N ASN A 33 25.89 9.15 19.10
CA ASN A 33 25.30 8.97 17.78
C ASN A 33 23.87 8.48 18.05
N ASN A 34 22.94 9.42 18.18
CA ASN A 34 21.54 9.16 18.49
C ASN A 34 20.91 8.64 17.19
N ARG A 35 21.31 7.42 16.79
CA ARG A 35 20.68 6.68 15.70
C ARG A 35 19.23 6.47 16.13
N ARG A 36 18.35 7.32 15.62
CA ARG A 36 16.91 7.18 15.84
C ARG A 36 16.45 5.89 15.18
N THR A 37 15.62 5.16 15.89
CA THR A 37 15.06 3.90 15.42
C THR A 37 14.26 4.17 14.14
N PRO A 38 14.50 3.43 13.04
CA PRO A 38 13.71 3.56 11.83
C PRO A 38 12.27 3.11 12.10
N LEU A 39 11.31 3.83 11.54
CA LEU A 39 9.89 3.56 11.72
C LEU A 39 9.43 2.63 10.61
N VAL A 40 8.87 1.49 10.96
CA VAL A 40 8.43 0.49 9.99
C VAL A 40 6.91 0.47 9.94
N PHE A 41 6.36 0.41 8.74
CA PHE A 41 4.93 0.38 8.45
C PHE A 41 4.61 -0.78 7.52
N PRO A 42 3.55 -1.56 7.80
CA PRO A 42 3.11 -2.57 6.86
C PRO A 42 2.49 -1.88 5.64
N LEU A 43 2.78 -2.42 4.46
CA LEU A 43 2.01 -2.14 3.26
C LEU A 43 1.02 -3.27 3.08
N THR A 44 -0.22 -2.94 2.74
CA THR A 44 -1.29 -3.93 2.61
C THR A 44 -2.03 -3.74 1.32
N LEU A 45 -2.44 -4.86 0.73
CA LEU A 45 -3.39 -4.88 -0.37
C LEU A 45 -4.72 -4.23 0.01
N SER A 46 -5.23 -3.37 -0.86
CA SER A 46 -6.61 -2.90 -0.72
C SER A 46 -7.62 -4.06 -0.87
N PRO A 47 -8.59 -4.20 0.06
CA PRO A 47 -9.59 -5.26 0.02
C PRO A 47 -10.64 -5.02 -1.09
N GLN A 48 -10.72 -5.93 -2.06
CA GLN A 48 -11.83 -5.91 -3.03
C GLN A 48 -13.17 -6.30 -2.37
N ILE A 49 -14.21 -5.54 -2.69
CA ILE A 49 -15.61 -5.96 -2.49
C ILE A 49 -15.85 -7.20 -3.39
N PRO A 50 -16.37 -8.33 -2.87
CA PRO A 50 -16.71 -9.48 -3.69
C PRO A 50 -17.73 -9.12 -4.78
N ASP A 51 -17.37 -9.39 -6.03
CA ASP A 51 -18.09 -9.04 -7.27
C ASP A 51 -19.46 -9.75 -7.44
N ASP A 52 -19.89 -10.54 -6.45
CA ASP A 52 -21.17 -11.26 -6.49
C ASP A 52 -22.41 -10.37 -6.21
N LYS A 53 -22.21 -9.12 -5.76
CA LYS A 53 -23.32 -8.18 -5.50
C LYS A 53 -23.60 -7.16 -6.61
N ILE A 54 -22.75 -7.05 -7.64
CA ILE A 54 -22.95 -6.12 -8.77
C ILE A 54 -23.41 -6.89 -10.02
N ARG A 55 -24.32 -7.86 -9.87
CA ARG A 55 -24.90 -8.59 -11.01
C ARG A 55 -26.27 -8.10 -11.45
N ARG A 56 -26.78 -7.00 -10.88
CA ARG A 56 -28.08 -6.41 -11.26
C ARG A 56 -28.06 -4.89 -11.17
N ASN A 57 -27.44 -4.22 -12.13
CA ASN A 57 -28.09 -3.18 -12.93
C ASN A 57 -27.11 -2.43 -13.83
N LEU A 58 -27.63 -2.08 -15.01
CA LEU A 58 -27.19 -1.06 -15.96
C LEU A 58 -26.02 -1.40 -16.90
N GLN A 59 -26.45 -1.70 -18.14
CA GLN A 59 -25.68 -1.56 -19.37
C GLN A 59 -25.19 -0.12 -19.54
N SER A 60 -23.95 0.15 -19.16
CA SER A 60 -23.13 1.22 -19.73
C SER A 60 -21.68 0.74 -19.74
N LYS A 61 -21.00 0.94 -20.87
CA LYS A 61 -19.61 0.58 -21.22
C LYS A 61 -18.84 -0.27 -20.19
N ARG A 62 -18.79 -1.58 -20.46
CA ARG A 62 -17.96 -2.57 -19.76
C ARG A 62 -16.47 -2.23 -19.92
N ILE A 63 -15.81 -1.77 -18.86
CA ILE A 63 -14.40 -2.04 -18.64
C ILE A 63 -14.37 -3.41 -17.93
N PRO A 64 -13.83 -4.48 -18.55
CA PRO A 64 -13.75 -5.77 -17.88
C PRO A 64 -12.72 -5.71 -16.73
N PRO A 65 -12.97 -6.38 -15.60
CA PRO A 65 -12.06 -6.39 -14.46
C PRO A 65 -10.73 -7.10 -14.81
N ASN A 66 -9.65 -6.35 -14.58
CA ASN A 66 -8.25 -6.73 -14.35
C ASN A 66 -7.54 -7.54 -15.45
N ALA A 67 -7.03 -6.80 -16.45
CA ALA A 67 -5.98 -7.26 -17.36
C ALA A 67 -4.60 -6.68 -17.07
N ARG A 68 -4.51 -5.79 -16.08
CA ARG A 68 -3.25 -5.26 -15.59
C ARG A 68 -2.82 -6.03 -14.35
N MET A 69 -1.52 -6.19 -14.18
CA MET A 69 -0.91 -6.49 -12.91
C MET A 69 -1.43 -5.46 -11.91
N ASN A 70 -2.07 -5.93 -10.84
CA ASN A 70 -2.11 -5.14 -9.62
C ASN A 70 -0.65 -5.08 -9.20
N LEU A 71 0.08 -4.02 -9.58
CA LEU A 71 1.08 -3.58 -8.63
C LEU A 71 0.22 -3.11 -7.48
N PHE A 72 0.08 -4.04 -6.55
CA PHE A 72 -0.65 -4.00 -5.31
C PHE A 72 -0.95 -2.54 -4.96
N ASP A 73 -2.24 -2.23 -4.79
CA ASP A 73 -2.67 -1.08 -4.01
C ASP A 73 -2.09 -1.26 -2.61
N ASP A 74 -0.76 -1.17 -2.48
CA ASP A 74 0.05 -1.24 -1.28
C ASP A 74 -0.12 0.12 -0.64
N LEU A 75 -1.38 0.36 -0.31
CA LEU A 75 -1.81 1.50 0.40
C LEU A 75 -1.23 1.34 1.78
N LEU A 76 -0.87 2.48 2.34
CA LEU A 76 -0.65 2.59 3.75
C LEU A 76 -2.02 2.50 4.47
N SER A 77 -2.70 1.35 4.41
CA SER A 77 -3.98 1.12 5.08
C SER A 77 -3.77 0.98 6.59
N ASN A 78 -4.62 1.61 7.41
CA ASN A 78 -4.39 1.81 8.85
C ASN A 78 -3.11 2.59 9.20
N GLY A 79 -2.56 3.36 8.27
CA GLY A 79 -1.23 3.95 8.46
C GLY A 79 -1.06 5.42 8.10
N LEU A 80 -2.06 6.12 7.55
CA LEU A 80 -2.07 7.59 7.59
C LEU A 80 -3.39 8.11 8.15
N TYR A 81 -3.29 8.95 9.16
CA TYR A 81 -4.42 9.67 9.74
C TYR A 81 -4.16 11.16 9.69
N ILE A 82 -5.16 11.94 9.29
CA ILE A 82 -5.10 13.40 9.21
C ILE A 82 -6.22 14.00 10.09
N GLY A 83 -5.87 14.99 10.90
CA GLY A 83 -6.81 15.79 11.68
C GLY A 83 -7.03 15.37 13.14
N THR A 84 -7.85 16.17 13.83
CA THR A 84 -8.25 15.95 15.23
C THR A 84 -9.77 16.13 15.39
N PRO A 85 -10.55 15.06 15.61
CA PRO A 85 -10.12 13.66 15.72
C PRO A 85 -9.53 13.10 14.41
N PRO A 86 -8.66 12.07 14.49
CA PRO A 86 -7.99 11.52 13.32
C PRO A 86 -8.95 10.91 12.30
N GLN A 87 -8.79 11.25 11.01
CA GLN A 87 -9.49 10.67 9.86
C GLN A 87 -8.51 9.80 9.06
N GLU A 88 -8.90 8.57 8.75
CA GLU A 88 -8.03 7.57 8.11
C GLU A 88 -8.03 7.69 6.59
N PHE A 89 -6.86 7.50 5.97
CA PHE A 89 -6.70 7.47 4.52
C PHE A 89 -5.71 6.39 4.10
N ALA A 90 -6.05 5.71 3.00
CA ALA A 90 -5.22 4.73 2.35
C ALA A 90 -4.65 5.32 1.04
N LEU A 91 -3.38 5.73 1.11
CA LEU A 91 -2.72 6.46 0.02
C LEU A 91 -1.75 5.57 -0.77
N ILE A 92 -1.63 5.86 -2.06
CA ILE A 92 -0.56 5.32 -2.91
C ILE A 92 0.76 5.92 -2.46
N VAL A 93 1.74 5.07 -2.14
CA VAL A 93 3.10 5.49 -1.81
C VAL A 93 3.87 5.75 -3.11
N ASP A 94 4.21 7.00 -3.38
CA ASP A 94 4.67 7.44 -4.69
C ASP A 94 6.00 8.20 -4.63
N THR A 95 7.09 7.55 -5.07
CA THR A 95 8.42 8.17 -5.20
C THR A 95 8.56 9.01 -6.47
N GLY A 96 7.61 8.92 -7.40
CA GLY A 96 7.47 9.71 -8.62
C GLY A 96 6.63 10.99 -8.46
N SER A 97 6.24 11.36 -7.24
CA SER A 97 5.60 12.65 -6.94
C SER A 97 6.09 13.27 -5.63
N THR A 98 5.87 14.58 -5.49
CA THR A 98 6.40 15.40 -4.38
C THR A 98 5.32 15.97 -3.46
N VAL A 99 4.05 15.64 -3.68
CA VAL A 99 2.94 16.21 -2.91
C VAL A 99 2.11 15.08 -2.34
N THR A 100 1.88 15.12 -1.02
CA THR A 100 0.88 14.28 -0.37
C THR A 100 -0.47 14.98 -0.41
N TYR A 101 -1.53 14.31 -0.86
CA TYR A 101 -2.87 14.90 -0.94
C TYR A 101 -3.99 13.87 -0.79
N VAL A 102 -5.17 14.38 -0.40
CA VAL A 102 -6.43 13.64 -0.25
C VAL A 102 -7.61 14.50 -0.72
N PRO A 103 -8.70 13.90 -1.25
CA PRO A 103 -9.91 14.61 -1.63
C PRO A 103 -10.60 15.16 -0.41
N CYS A 104 -10.96 16.44 -0.50
CA CYS A 104 -11.69 17.13 0.54
C CYS A 104 -13.20 17.08 0.31
N SER A 105 -13.96 17.29 1.38
CA SER A 105 -15.42 17.18 1.40
C SER A 105 -16.14 18.08 0.40
N ASN A 106 -15.51 19.20 0.02
CA ASN A 106 -15.99 20.14 -0.99
C ASN A 106 -15.60 19.77 -2.44
N CYS A 107 -14.93 18.64 -2.66
CA CYS A 107 -14.54 18.23 -4.00
C CYS A 107 -15.71 17.66 -4.79
N ASP A 108 -16.32 18.49 -5.64
CA ASP A 108 -17.40 18.07 -6.54
C ASP A 108 -16.89 17.34 -7.80
N HIS A 109 -15.59 17.47 -8.12
CA HIS A 109 -14.96 16.84 -9.28
C HIS A 109 -13.88 15.81 -8.91
N CYS A 110 -14.11 15.04 -7.83
CA CYS A 110 -13.27 13.91 -7.44
C CYS A 110 -14.06 12.61 -7.56
N GLY A 111 -13.32 11.52 -7.71
CA GLY A 111 -13.80 10.16 -7.73
C GLY A 111 -14.50 9.71 -6.45
N HIS A 112 -14.96 8.46 -6.50
CA HIS A 112 -15.41 7.72 -5.34
C HIS A 112 -14.34 6.70 -4.96
N HIS A 113 -13.58 7.01 -3.91
CA HIS A 113 -12.51 6.18 -3.39
C HIS A 113 -13.02 5.27 -2.26
N GLN A 114 -12.10 4.51 -1.67
CA GLN A 114 -12.44 3.50 -0.66
C GLN A 114 -12.94 4.09 0.66
N ASP A 115 -12.32 5.17 1.13
CA ASP A 115 -12.65 5.83 2.39
C ASP A 115 -13.29 7.21 2.16
N PRO A 116 -13.98 7.79 3.17
CA PRO A 116 -14.59 9.10 3.04
C PRO A 116 -13.56 10.21 2.79
N LYS A 117 -13.94 11.18 1.94
CA LYS A 117 -13.18 12.42 1.72
C LYS A 117 -12.88 13.12 3.06
N PHE A 118 -11.70 13.73 3.17
CA PHE A 118 -11.30 14.51 4.33
C PHE A 118 -12.33 15.60 4.62
N GLN A 119 -12.70 15.73 5.90
CA GLN A 119 -13.66 16.71 6.40
C GLN A 119 -12.90 17.80 7.17
N PRO A 120 -12.53 18.93 6.52
CA PRO A 120 -11.77 19.99 7.17
C PRO A 120 -12.50 20.56 8.40
N ASP A 121 -13.81 20.76 8.27
CA ASP A 121 -14.66 21.33 9.34
C ASP A 121 -14.83 20.39 10.56
N HIS A 122 -14.47 19.12 10.41
CA HIS A 122 -14.50 18.15 11.51
C HIS A 122 -13.14 18.00 12.20
N SER A 123 -12.09 18.69 11.73
CA SER A 123 -10.79 18.72 12.38
C SER A 123 -10.56 20.06 13.08
N ASN A 124 -10.42 20.03 14.40
CA ASN A 124 -10.15 21.26 15.17
C ASN A 124 -8.68 21.74 15.07
N THR A 125 -7.80 20.95 14.44
CA THR A 125 -6.38 21.29 14.21
C THR A 125 -6.07 21.69 12.77
N TYR A 126 -7.07 21.64 11.88
CA TYR A 126 -6.95 22.02 10.48
C TYR A 126 -6.81 23.53 10.30
N HIS A 127 -5.83 23.92 9.49
CA HIS A 127 -5.60 25.30 9.08
C HIS A 127 -5.38 25.37 7.55
N PRO A 128 -6.26 26.00 6.78
CA PRO A 128 -5.99 26.23 5.36
C PRO A 128 -4.81 27.21 5.21
N LEU A 129 -3.90 26.92 4.28
CA LEU A 129 -2.76 27.81 4.04
C LEU A 129 -3.19 29.04 3.23
N LYS A 130 -2.97 30.21 3.82
CA LYS A 130 -3.24 31.49 3.17
C LYS A 130 -2.19 31.77 2.11
N CYS A 131 -2.65 32.33 0.99
CA CYS A 131 -1.80 32.81 -0.08
C CYS A 131 -0.68 33.73 0.46
N ASN A 132 0.54 33.44 0.05
CA ASN A 132 1.73 34.24 0.34
C ASN A 132 2.67 34.20 -0.88
N PRO A 133 3.72 35.04 -0.94
CA PRO A 133 4.64 35.06 -2.09
C PRO A 133 5.42 33.77 -2.33
N ASP A 134 5.49 32.88 -1.34
CA ASP A 134 6.24 31.63 -1.37
C ASP A 134 5.38 30.44 -1.86
N CYS A 135 4.10 30.68 -2.20
CA CYS A 135 3.22 29.65 -2.75
C CYS A 135 2.47 30.14 -4.01
N THR A 136 2.11 29.19 -4.87
CA THR A 136 1.15 29.47 -5.94
C THR A 136 -0.22 29.69 -5.32
N CYS A 137 -0.89 30.78 -5.65
CA CYS A 137 -2.20 31.08 -5.08
C CYS A 137 -3.35 30.67 -6.00
N ASP A 138 -4.51 30.43 -5.41
CA ASP A 138 -5.76 30.24 -6.13
C ASP A 138 -6.16 31.50 -6.93
N ALA A 139 -7.20 31.37 -7.77
CA ALA A 139 -7.66 32.46 -8.63
C ALA A 139 -8.07 33.72 -7.87
N GLU A 140 -8.45 33.57 -6.59
CA GLU A 140 -8.91 34.65 -5.72
C GLU A 140 -7.77 35.27 -4.89
N ASN A 141 -6.55 34.71 -4.97
CA ASN A 141 -5.37 35.05 -4.16
C ASN A 141 -5.63 34.97 -2.64
N VAL A 142 -6.44 34.00 -2.22
CA VAL A 142 -6.81 33.80 -0.81
C VAL A 142 -6.05 32.63 -0.22
N LEU A 143 -5.95 31.52 -0.95
CA LEU A 143 -5.35 30.27 -0.49
C LEU A 143 -4.17 29.85 -1.36
N CYS A 144 -3.21 29.14 -0.77
CA CYS A 144 -2.18 28.46 -1.53
C CYS A 144 -2.81 27.28 -2.28
N ALA A 145 -2.61 27.22 -3.59
CA ALA A 145 -3.08 26.17 -4.47
C ALA A 145 -1.93 25.25 -4.91
N TYR A 146 -2.28 24.02 -5.28
CA TYR A 146 -1.37 23.10 -5.96
C TYR A 146 -2.05 22.47 -7.17
N GLU A 147 -1.25 22.13 -8.16
CA GLU A 147 -1.66 21.36 -9.32
C GLU A 147 -0.54 20.37 -9.68
N ARG A 148 -0.92 19.13 -9.99
CA ARG A 148 -0.02 18.08 -10.44
C ARG A 148 -0.62 17.35 -11.62
N ARG A 149 0.25 17.04 -12.59
CA ARG A 149 -0.08 16.24 -13.77
C ARG A 149 0.87 15.06 -13.86
N TYR A 150 0.33 13.87 -14.04
CA TYR A 150 1.05 12.61 -14.04
C TYR A 150 1.41 12.18 -15.46
N ALA A 151 2.34 11.22 -15.56
CA ALA A 151 2.80 10.68 -16.85
C ALA A 151 1.67 10.03 -17.66
N GLU A 152 0.69 9.43 -16.97
CA GLU A 152 -0.55 8.89 -17.55
C GLU A 152 -1.57 9.96 -17.98
N MET A 153 -1.21 11.24 -17.84
CA MET A 153 -2.01 12.42 -18.19
C MET A 153 -3.18 12.75 -17.26
N SER A 154 -3.38 11.98 -16.20
CA SER A 154 -4.24 12.34 -15.07
C SER A 154 -3.72 13.59 -14.35
N SER A 155 -4.61 14.32 -13.69
CA SER A 155 -4.26 15.50 -12.90
C SER A 155 -4.98 15.55 -11.56
N SER A 156 -4.30 16.11 -10.57
CA SER A 156 -4.80 16.43 -9.23
C SER A 156 -4.62 17.92 -8.99
N SER A 157 -5.63 18.58 -8.42
CA SER A 157 -5.52 19.99 -8.04
C SER A 157 -6.40 20.34 -6.85
N GLY A 158 -5.97 21.34 -6.09
CA GLY A 158 -6.70 21.82 -4.94
C GLY A 158 -5.94 22.89 -4.17
N VAL A 159 -6.25 23.01 -2.89
CA VAL A 159 -5.63 23.97 -1.98
C VAL A 159 -4.74 23.27 -0.98
N LEU A 160 -3.71 23.94 -0.48
CA LEU A 160 -2.85 23.41 0.58
C LEU A 160 -3.49 23.69 1.94
N GLY A 161 -3.48 22.67 2.78
CA GLY A 161 -3.88 22.75 4.18
C GLY A 161 -2.80 22.19 5.08
N GLU A 162 -2.79 22.64 6.32
CA GLU A 162 -1.93 22.12 7.38
C GLU A 162 -2.78 21.47 8.47
N ASP A 163 -2.43 20.25 8.86
CA ASP A 163 -3.08 19.56 9.97
C ASP A 163 -2.13 18.57 10.65
N ILE A 164 -2.60 17.89 11.70
CA ILE A 164 -1.89 16.83 12.38
C ILE A 164 -1.99 15.54 11.56
N VAL A 165 -0.83 15.03 11.15
CA VAL A 165 -0.64 13.75 10.50
C VAL A 165 -0.04 12.75 11.47
N SER A 166 -0.57 11.54 11.51
CA SER A 166 -0.01 10.45 12.30
C SER A 166 -0.11 9.13 11.55
N PHE A 167 0.75 8.18 11.92
CA PHE A 167 0.82 6.88 11.25
C PHE A 167 0.15 5.76 12.06
N GLY A 168 -0.95 6.12 12.74
CA GLY A 168 -1.68 5.22 13.64
C GLY A 168 -0.95 4.93 14.96
N ASN A 169 -1.63 4.22 15.86
CA ASN A 169 -1.14 3.96 17.22
C ASN A 169 -0.01 2.93 17.30
N GLN A 170 0.23 2.18 16.22
CA GLN A 170 1.35 1.23 16.13
C GLN A 170 2.66 1.92 15.76
N SER A 171 2.60 3.18 15.31
CA SER A 171 3.79 3.96 15.06
C SER A 171 4.36 4.51 16.37
N GLU A 172 5.66 4.38 16.57
CA GLU A 172 6.38 5.16 17.60
C GLU A 172 6.45 6.65 17.23
N LEU A 173 6.03 7.00 16.01
CA LEU A 173 6.00 8.37 15.54
C LEU A 173 4.88 9.15 16.22
N LYS A 174 5.28 10.10 17.06
CA LYS A 174 4.35 11.10 17.58
C LYS A 174 3.68 11.83 16.41
N PRO A 175 2.39 12.16 16.51
CA PRO A 175 1.71 12.95 15.49
C PRO A 175 2.48 14.23 15.16
N GLN A 176 2.67 14.48 13.87
CA GLN A 176 3.40 15.62 13.35
C GLN A 176 2.44 16.53 12.62
N ARG A 177 2.60 17.84 12.80
CA ARG A 177 1.94 18.79 11.90
C ARG A 177 2.51 18.58 10.49
N ALA A 178 1.72 18.65 9.44
CA ALA A 178 2.21 18.57 8.06
C ALA A 178 1.26 19.30 7.11
N VAL A 179 1.84 19.83 6.04
CA VAL A 179 1.14 20.42 4.90
C VAL A 179 0.81 19.32 3.90
N PHE A 180 -0.40 19.32 3.38
CA PHE A 180 -0.89 18.39 2.38
C PHE A 180 -1.87 19.08 1.43
N GLY A 181 -2.11 18.47 0.27
CA GLY A 181 -3.12 18.91 -0.67
C GLY A 181 -4.51 18.47 -0.23
N CYS A 182 -5.40 19.45 -0.06
CA CYS A 182 -6.83 19.28 0.05
C CYS A 182 -7.41 19.38 -1.37
N GLU A 183 -7.58 18.21 -2.00
CA GLU A 183 -7.91 18.09 -3.41
C GLU A 183 -9.36 18.49 -3.68
N THR A 184 -9.56 19.26 -4.75
CA THR A 184 -10.87 19.76 -5.21
C THR A 184 -11.21 19.37 -6.64
N SER A 185 -10.29 18.72 -7.37
CA SER A 185 -10.52 18.23 -8.72
C SER A 185 -9.52 17.15 -9.13
N GLU A 186 -10.03 16.05 -9.69
CA GLU A 186 -9.29 14.92 -10.24
C GLU A 186 -9.66 14.69 -11.70
N THR A 187 -8.72 14.17 -12.50
CA THR A 187 -9.00 13.73 -13.87
C THR A 187 -8.33 12.40 -14.18
N GLY A 188 -8.78 11.73 -15.24
CA GLY A 188 -8.13 10.54 -15.76
C GLY A 188 -8.25 9.34 -14.82
N ASP A 189 -7.18 8.57 -14.71
CA ASP A 189 -7.14 7.32 -13.93
C ASP A 189 -7.29 7.61 -12.42
N LEU A 190 -6.82 8.77 -11.93
CA LEU A 190 -7.02 9.24 -10.55
C LEU A 190 -8.50 9.32 -10.15
N TYR A 191 -9.37 9.82 -11.04
CA TYR A 191 -10.81 9.93 -10.75
C TYR A 191 -11.46 8.56 -10.54
N SER A 192 -10.90 7.50 -11.14
CA SER A 192 -11.41 6.13 -11.04
C SER A 192 -10.62 5.25 -10.08
N GLN A 193 -9.59 5.79 -9.44
CA GLN A 193 -8.70 5.03 -8.57
C GLN A 193 -9.41 4.62 -7.29
N HIS A 194 -8.98 3.50 -6.73
CA HIS A 194 -9.55 3.00 -5.49
C HIS A 194 -8.96 3.68 -4.24
N ALA A 195 -7.67 4.00 -4.27
CA ALA A 195 -6.95 4.72 -3.21
C ALA A 195 -7.55 6.09 -2.93
N ASP A 196 -7.41 6.57 -1.70
CA ASP A 196 -7.94 7.88 -1.30
C ASP A 196 -7.06 9.04 -1.72
N GLY A 197 -5.94 8.80 -2.39
CA GLY A 197 -5.02 9.85 -2.79
C GLY A 197 -3.59 9.33 -2.87
N ILE A 198 -2.64 10.25 -2.86
CA ILE A 198 -1.22 9.97 -3.05
C ILE A 198 -0.40 10.51 -1.88
N MET A 199 0.57 9.72 -1.43
CA MET A 199 1.63 10.12 -0.53
C MET A 199 2.91 10.32 -1.34
N GLY A 200 3.30 11.58 -1.54
CA GLY A 200 4.49 11.93 -2.33
C GLY A 200 5.78 11.80 -1.52
N LEU A 201 6.70 10.95 -1.99
CA LEU A 201 8.00 10.67 -1.36
C LEU A 201 9.19 11.27 -2.15
N GLY A 202 8.94 11.94 -3.27
CA GLY A 202 9.93 12.68 -4.06
C GLY A 202 10.55 13.85 -3.27
N ARG A 203 11.60 14.46 -3.83
CA ARG A 203 12.29 15.63 -3.25
C ARG A 203 11.45 16.88 -3.47
N GLY A 204 10.93 17.46 -2.39
CA GLY A 204 10.22 18.73 -2.41
C GLY A 204 9.56 19.04 -1.08
N GLU A 205 9.40 20.32 -0.78
CA GLU A 205 8.91 20.81 0.53
C GLU A 205 7.53 20.28 0.93
N LEU A 206 6.71 19.86 -0.05
CA LEU A 206 5.38 19.26 0.18
C LEU A 206 5.41 17.74 0.33
N SER A 207 6.58 17.11 0.18
CA SER A 207 6.74 15.68 0.43
C SER A 207 6.64 15.41 1.93
N ILE A 208 5.97 14.32 2.30
CA ILE A 208 5.91 13.92 3.70
C ILE A 208 7.31 13.59 4.26
N VAL A 209 8.22 13.08 3.42
CA VAL A 209 9.58 12.73 3.85
C VAL A 209 10.36 13.99 4.20
N ASP A 210 10.35 15.00 3.33
CA ASP A 210 11.02 16.27 3.58
C ASP A 210 10.49 16.97 4.83
N GLN A 211 9.18 17.06 4.98
CA GLN A 211 8.58 17.66 6.17
C GLN A 211 8.94 16.95 7.48
N LEU A 212 9.11 15.62 7.47
CA LEU A 212 9.53 14.85 8.64
C LEU A 212 11.04 14.96 8.89
N VAL A 213 11.86 15.06 7.84
CA VAL A 213 13.31 15.29 7.94
C VAL A 213 13.60 16.68 8.49
N ASP A 214 12.93 17.71 7.98
CA ASP A 214 13.10 19.12 8.39
C ASP A 214 12.75 19.33 9.87
N LYS A 215 11.75 18.60 10.37
CA LYS A 215 11.36 18.60 11.79
C LYS A 215 12.33 17.79 12.65
N GLY A 216 13.33 17.16 12.04
CA GLY A 216 14.25 16.27 12.70
C GLY A 216 13.48 15.16 13.39
N VAL A 217 12.54 14.54 12.71
CA VAL A 217 11.73 13.43 13.25
C VAL A 217 12.29 12.10 12.76
N ILE A 218 12.64 12.03 11.47
CA ILE A 218 13.35 10.91 10.86
C ILE A 218 14.70 11.39 10.33
N SER A 219 15.63 10.47 10.11
CA SER A 219 16.83 10.76 9.31
C SER A 219 16.46 10.86 7.83
N ASP A 220 17.29 11.52 7.02
CA ASP A 220 17.06 11.72 5.58
C ASP A 220 17.30 10.45 4.74
N SER A 221 16.41 9.48 4.93
CA SER A 221 16.40 8.18 4.28
C SER A 221 15.04 7.52 4.49
N PHE A 222 14.64 6.65 3.57
CA PHE A 222 13.51 5.72 3.76
C PHE A 222 13.75 4.44 2.95
N SER A 223 12.91 3.42 3.12
CA SER A 223 12.97 2.20 2.31
C SER A 223 11.59 1.64 2.00
N LEU A 224 11.47 0.93 0.87
CA LEU A 224 10.25 0.28 0.41
C LEU A 224 10.56 -1.18 0.07
N CYS A 225 9.68 -2.11 0.46
CA CYS A 225 9.84 -3.53 0.17
C CYS A 225 8.49 -4.13 -0.22
N TYR A 226 8.31 -4.43 -1.51
CA TYR A 226 7.06 -4.96 -2.04
C TYR A 226 7.08 -6.48 -2.14
N GLY A 227 5.94 -7.11 -1.85
CA GLY A 227 5.75 -8.55 -1.96
C GLY A 227 6.04 -9.10 -3.36
N GLY A 228 6.34 -10.40 -3.40
CA GLY A 228 6.63 -11.14 -4.64
C GLY A 228 5.42 -11.34 -5.56
N MET A 229 5.63 -12.03 -6.69
CA MET A 229 4.53 -12.31 -7.62
C MET A 229 3.41 -13.16 -6.96
N GLY A 230 2.24 -12.54 -6.80
CA GLY A 230 1.08 -13.18 -6.17
C GLY A 230 1.10 -13.17 -4.64
N ILE A 231 2.08 -12.51 -4.04
CA ILE A 231 2.19 -12.24 -2.61
C ILE A 231 2.04 -10.73 -2.45
N GLY A 232 0.92 -10.26 -1.89
CA GLY A 232 0.70 -8.83 -1.69
C GLY A 232 1.30 -8.30 -0.41
N GLY A 233 1.16 -6.98 -0.22
CA GLY A 233 1.67 -6.27 0.92
C GLY A 233 3.18 -6.03 0.86
N GLY A 234 3.74 -5.62 1.98
CA GLY A 234 5.15 -5.25 2.06
C GLY A 234 5.47 -4.45 3.31
N ALA A 235 6.51 -3.64 3.23
CA ALA A 235 6.87 -2.71 4.28
C ALA A 235 7.40 -1.38 3.72
N MET A 236 7.01 -0.29 4.36
CA MET A 236 7.64 1.03 4.23
C MET A 236 8.43 1.32 5.50
N ILE A 237 9.62 1.86 5.36
CA ILE A 237 10.49 2.24 6.47
C ILE A 237 10.81 3.72 6.34
N LEU A 238 10.43 4.55 7.31
CA LEU A 238 10.84 5.96 7.38
C LEU A 238 12.04 6.10 8.31
N GLY A 239 13.10 6.74 7.82
CA GLY A 239 14.40 6.80 8.48
C GLY A 239 15.40 5.78 7.94
N SER A 240 16.62 5.85 8.47
CA SER A 240 17.77 5.09 8.01
C SER A 240 17.82 3.71 8.65
N ILE A 241 18.06 2.69 7.84
CA ILE A 241 18.43 1.35 8.31
C ILE A 241 19.91 1.10 8.05
N SER A 242 20.52 0.21 8.83
CA SER A 242 21.86 -0.26 8.50
C SER A 242 21.76 -1.14 7.24
N PRO A 243 22.45 -0.79 6.14
CA PRO A 243 22.33 -1.54 4.92
C PRO A 243 22.94 -2.94 5.08
N PRO A 244 22.27 -4.00 4.59
CA PRO A 244 22.87 -5.33 4.49
C PRO A 244 24.17 -5.30 3.67
N SER A 245 25.10 -6.20 3.99
CA SER A 245 26.45 -6.19 3.39
C SER A 245 26.46 -6.44 1.88
N ASP A 246 25.44 -7.12 1.37
CA ASP A 246 25.24 -7.49 -0.03
C ASP A 246 24.28 -6.54 -0.77
N MET A 247 23.87 -5.43 -0.14
CA MET A 247 23.08 -4.40 -0.81
C MET A 247 23.89 -3.71 -1.92
N VAL A 248 23.27 -3.58 -3.09
CA VAL A 248 23.86 -2.99 -4.30
C VAL A 248 23.41 -1.55 -4.41
N PHE A 249 24.31 -0.59 -4.63
CA PHE A 249 23.98 0.82 -4.69
C PHE A 249 24.18 1.43 -6.07
N SER A 250 23.34 2.40 -6.39
CA SER A 250 23.51 3.32 -7.51
C SER A 250 23.48 4.76 -6.98
N HIS A 251 24.27 5.66 -7.58
CA HIS A 251 24.17 7.08 -7.27
C HIS A 251 22.80 7.60 -7.72
N SER A 252 22.28 8.58 -6.96
CA SER A 252 21.01 9.23 -7.23
C SER A 252 21.17 10.73 -7.21
N ASP A 253 21.26 11.29 -8.42
CA ASP A 253 21.47 12.72 -8.64
C ASP A 253 20.16 13.51 -8.38
N PRO A 254 20.11 14.38 -7.35
CA PRO A 254 18.96 15.22 -7.05
C PRO A 254 18.82 16.42 -7.99
N ASP A 255 19.89 16.83 -8.68
CA ASP A 255 19.86 17.98 -9.60
C ASP A 255 19.18 17.61 -10.93
N ARG A 256 19.11 16.31 -11.23
CA ARG A 256 18.51 15.78 -12.44
C ARG A 256 16.98 15.84 -12.45
N SER A 257 16.36 15.55 -11.31
CA SER A 257 14.92 15.59 -11.12
C SER A 257 14.58 15.52 -9.63
N PRO A 258 13.37 15.95 -9.20
CA PRO A 258 12.93 15.71 -7.83
C PRO A 258 12.69 14.22 -7.53
N TYR A 259 12.83 13.34 -8.51
CA TYR A 259 12.59 11.90 -8.38
C TYR A 259 13.90 11.13 -8.18
N TYR A 260 13.78 9.85 -7.86
CA TYR A 260 14.93 9.01 -7.56
C TYR A 260 15.50 8.38 -8.82
N ASN A 261 16.50 9.06 -9.38
CA ASN A 261 17.21 8.56 -10.55
C ASN A 261 18.27 7.53 -10.12
N ILE A 262 18.51 6.52 -10.95
CA ILE A 262 19.63 5.60 -10.82
C ILE A 262 20.49 5.68 -12.08
N GLU A 263 21.81 5.61 -11.93
CA GLU A 263 22.74 5.69 -13.05
C GLU A 263 22.89 4.34 -13.77
N LEU A 264 21.83 3.89 -14.44
CA LEU A 264 21.83 2.69 -15.26
C LEU A 264 22.68 2.89 -16.53
N LYS A 265 23.63 1.98 -16.79
CA LYS A 265 24.44 2.00 -18.02
C LYS A 265 24.14 0.83 -18.93
N GLU A 266 23.84 -0.33 -18.37
CA GLU A 266 23.65 -1.55 -19.16
C GLU A 266 22.51 -2.40 -18.61
N LEU A 267 21.78 -3.02 -19.54
CA LEU A 267 20.91 -4.16 -19.26
C LEU A 267 21.55 -5.42 -19.85
N HIS A 268 21.58 -6.49 -19.07
CA HIS A 268 22.04 -7.81 -19.53
C HIS A 268 20.86 -8.78 -19.51
N VAL A 269 20.71 -9.58 -20.55
CA VAL A 269 19.72 -10.67 -20.62
C VAL A 269 20.47 -11.99 -20.76
N ALA A 270 20.21 -12.95 -19.88
CA ALA A 270 20.96 -14.21 -19.80
C ALA A 270 22.49 -13.98 -19.74
N GLY A 271 22.92 -12.96 -18.99
CA GLY A 271 24.33 -12.57 -18.84
C GLY A 271 24.96 -11.86 -20.05
N LYS A 272 24.20 -11.60 -21.13
CA LYS A 272 24.68 -10.89 -22.33
C LYS A 272 24.20 -9.44 -22.32
N LYS A 273 25.13 -8.50 -22.44
CA LYS A 273 24.84 -7.06 -22.58
C LYS A 273 23.98 -6.78 -23.83
N LEU A 274 22.95 -5.93 -23.69
CA LEU A 274 22.18 -5.45 -24.84
C LEU A 274 23.07 -4.62 -25.79
N PRO A 275 22.96 -4.81 -27.12
CA PRO A 275 23.80 -4.12 -28.11
C PRO A 275 23.30 -2.70 -28.40
N ILE A 276 23.30 -1.83 -27.38
CA ILE A 276 22.86 -0.43 -27.46
C ILE A 276 23.88 0.51 -26.79
N ASP A 277 23.84 1.79 -27.18
CA ASP A 277 24.64 2.84 -26.54
C ASP A 277 24.11 3.09 -25.10
N PRO A 278 24.97 3.08 -24.06
CA PRO A 278 24.57 3.40 -22.69
C PRO A 278 23.83 4.74 -22.54
N LYS A 279 24.08 5.72 -23.43
CA LYS A 279 23.37 7.02 -23.44
C LYS A 279 21.86 6.89 -23.63
N VAL A 280 21.37 5.75 -24.13
CA VAL A 280 19.93 5.47 -24.22
C VAL A 280 19.25 5.51 -22.85
N PHE A 281 19.94 5.10 -21.78
CA PHE A 281 19.41 5.15 -20.41
C PHE A 281 19.59 6.51 -19.72
N ASP A 282 20.24 7.45 -20.38
CA ASP A 282 20.62 8.77 -19.85
C ASP A 282 19.78 9.92 -20.46
N GLY A 283 18.66 9.61 -21.10
CA GLY A 283 17.80 10.61 -21.74
C GLY A 283 16.88 11.35 -20.77
N LYS A 284 16.75 12.68 -20.91
CA LYS A 284 15.88 13.55 -20.07
C LYS A 284 16.14 13.30 -18.57
N HIS A 285 15.25 12.61 -17.85
CA HIS A 285 15.43 12.29 -16.43
C HIS A 285 16.27 11.03 -16.17
N GLY A 286 16.77 10.37 -17.21
CA GLY A 286 17.60 9.18 -17.09
C GLY A 286 16.76 7.95 -16.79
N THR A 287 17.14 7.22 -15.73
CA THR A 287 16.39 6.06 -15.24
C THR A 287 15.78 6.39 -13.89
N VAL A 288 14.47 6.66 -13.87
CA VAL A 288 13.71 7.00 -12.66
C VAL A 288 13.14 5.74 -12.04
N LEU A 289 13.34 5.56 -10.74
CA LEU A 289 12.69 4.53 -9.93
C LEU A 289 11.43 5.10 -9.27
N ASP A 290 10.28 4.57 -9.67
CA ASP A 290 8.98 5.15 -9.36
C ASP A 290 8.03 4.09 -8.78
N SER A 291 7.73 4.20 -7.48
CA SER A 291 6.78 3.32 -6.83
C SER A 291 5.32 3.58 -7.20
N GLY A 292 4.98 4.78 -7.67
CA GLY A 292 3.65 5.12 -8.19
C GLY A 292 3.38 4.48 -9.56
N THR A 293 4.40 3.95 -10.22
CA THR A 293 4.27 3.28 -11.50
C THR A 293 4.24 1.76 -11.35
N THR A 294 3.27 1.11 -11.99
CA THR A 294 3.10 -0.36 -11.97
C THR A 294 4.24 -1.11 -12.68
N TYR A 295 4.54 -0.70 -13.91
CA TYR A 295 5.39 -1.45 -14.85
C TYR A 295 6.69 -0.73 -15.17
N ALA A 296 7.58 -1.38 -15.91
CA ALA A 296 8.74 -0.70 -16.47
C ALA A 296 8.42 -0.15 -17.88
N TYR A 297 8.92 1.05 -18.17
CA TYR A 297 8.83 1.69 -19.48
C TYR A 297 10.23 2.06 -19.95
N LEU A 298 10.66 1.44 -21.05
CA LEU A 298 11.97 1.65 -21.64
C LEU A 298 11.88 2.55 -22.88
N PRO A 299 12.89 3.38 -23.17
CA PRO A 299 13.01 4.06 -24.45
C PRO A 299 12.97 3.05 -25.61
N GLU A 300 12.42 3.44 -26.76
CA GLU A 300 12.17 2.55 -27.91
C GLU A 300 13.35 1.64 -28.26
N LYS A 301 14.56 2.20 -28.36
CA LYS A 301 15.78 1.42 -28.68
C LYS A 301 16.09 0.35 -27.63
N ALA A 302 15.94 0.69 -26.34
CA ALA A 302 16.17 -0.24 -25.25
C ALA A 302 15.07 -1.31 -25.19
N PHE A 303 13.81 -0.92 -25.37
CA PHE A 303 12.67 -1.85 -25.41
C PHE A 303 12.83 -2.89 -26.52
N SER A 304 13.09 -2.46 -27.76
CA SER A 304 13.26 -3.38 -28.90
C SER A 304 14.43 -4.35 -28.69
N ALA A 305 15.58 -3.84 -28.20
CA ALA A 305 16.74 -4.68 -27.90
C ALA A 305 16.45 -5.68 -26.76
N PHE A 306 15.74 -5.25 -25.71
CA PHE A 306 15.35 -6.08 -24.58
C PHE A 306 14.42 -7.22 -25.01
N ILE A 307 13.33 -6.92 -25.71
CA ILE A 307 12.38 -7.93 -26.19
C ILE A 307 13.09 -8.96 -27.08
N HIS A 308 13.90 -8.50 -28.03
CA HIS A 308 14.64 -9.39 -28.93
C HIS A 308 15.63 -10.28 -28.17
N ALA A 309 16.40 -9.73 -27.23
CA ALA A 309 17.33 -10.52 -26.43
C ALA A 309 16.61 -11.53 -25.54
N LEU A 310 15.46 -11.14 -24.95
CA LEU A 310 14.66 -12.02 -24.11
C LEU A 310 14.05 -13.17 -24.91
N THR A 311 13.36 -12.89 -26.02
CA THR A 311 12.66 -13.91 -26.81
C THR A 311 13.62 -14.95 -27.41
N ASN A 312 14.86 -14.56 -27.71
CA ASN A 312 15.90 -15.48 -28.20
C ASN A 312 16.31 -16.54 -27.17
N GLU A 313 16.09 -16.28 -25.88
CA GLU A 313 16.39 -17.21 -24.78
C GLU A 313 15.16 -18.03 -24.34
N LEU A 314 13.98 -17.80 -24.93
CA LEU A 314 12.75 -18.52 -24.59
C LEU A 314 12.60 -19.78 -25.46
N HIS A 315 12.99 -20.93 -24.92
CA HIS A 315 12.86 -22.22 -25.60
C HIS A 315 11.61 -22.98 -25.12
N GLY A 316 10.75 -23.38 -26.05
CA GLY A 316 9.56 -24.20 -25.75
C GLY A 316 8.33 -23.45 -25.24
N LEU A 317 8.41 -22.12 -25.11
CA LEU A 317 7.27 -21.27 -24.79
C LEU A 317 6.52 -20.84 -26.06
N LYS A 318 5.19 -20.72 -25.96
CA LYS A 318 4.35 -20.24 -27.07
C LYS A 318 3.90 -18.81 -26.80
N GLN A 319 4.22 -17.89 -27.72
CA GLN A 319 3.68 -16.53 -27.64
C GLN A 319 2.15 -16.53 -27.81
N ILE A 320 1.46 -15.84 -26.92
CA ILE A 320 -0.01 -15.67 -26.92
C ILE A 320 -0.36 -14.18 -26.78
N ARG A 321 -1.63 -13.83 -27.07
CA ARG A 321 -2.14 -12.48 -26.82
C ARG A 321 -2.31 -12.22 -25.33
N GLY A 322 -2.28 -10.95 -24.96
CA GLY A 322 -2.59 -10.49 -23.61
C GLY A 322 -4.02 -10.77 -23.16
N PRO A 323 -4.28 -10.64 -21.84
CA PRO A 323 -5.60 -10.85 -21.27
C PRO A 323 -6.61 -9.79 -21.73
N ASP A 324 -6.21 -8.55 -21.99
CA ASP A 324 -7.06 -7.53 -22.60
C ASP A 324 -6.70 -7.30 -24.07
N PRO A 325 -7.64 -7.55 -25.01
CA PRO A 325 -7.39 -7.36 -26.43
C PRO A 325 -7.18 -5.90 -26.86
N ASN A 326 -7.46 -4.91 -25.99
CA ASN A 326 -7.19 -3.50 -26.25
C ASN A 326 -5.71 -3.15 -26.11
N TYR A 327 -4.92 -4.00 -25.45
CA TYR A 327 -3.48 -3.82 -25.27
C TYR A 327 -2.70 -4.89 -26.03
N ASN A 328 -1.57 -4.48 -26.59
CA ASN A 328 -0.66 -5.37 -27.32
C ASN A 328 0.39 -5.96 -26.38
N ASP A 329 -0.06 -6.62 -25.30
CA ASP A 329 0.85 -7.24 -24.34
C ASP A 329 1.59 -8.43 -24.97
N VAL A 330 2.87 -8.55 -24.66
CA VAL A 330 3.71 -9.68 -25.08
C VAL A 330 3.64 -10.75 -24.00
N CYS A 331 2.96 -11.86 -24.29
CA CYS A 331 2.73 -12.94 -23.34
C CYS A 331 3.17 -14.30 -23.88
N PHE A 332 3.49 -15.22 -22.98
CA PHE A 332 3.96 -16.56 -23.29
C PHE A 332 3.24 -17.61 -22.42
N SER A 333 2.79 -18.69 -23.03
CA SER A 333 2.24 -19.86 -22.35
C SER A 333 3.21 -21.04 -22.36
N GLY A 334 3.03 -21.94 -21.39
CA GLY A 334 3.83 -23.16 -21.25
C GLY A 334 4.91 -23.10 -20.16
N ALA A 335 4.92 -22.06 -19.33
CA ALA A 335 5.94 -21.87 -18.29
C ALA A 335 5.64 -22.59 -16.95
N GLY A 336 4.49 -23.26 -16.82
CA GLY A 336 4.00 -23.83 -15.55
C GLY A 336 3.25 -22.78 -14.72
N SER A 337 2.48 -23.19 -13.69
CA SER A 337 1.71 -22.25 -12.85
C SER A 337 2.47 -21.67 -11.66
N GLU A 338 3.55 -22.31 -11.25
CA GLU A 338 4.32 -21.97 -10.05
C GLU A 338 5.32 -20.85 -10.36
N SER A 339 5.15 -19.68 -9.72
CA SER A 339 6.03 -18.52 -9.95
C SER A 339 7.48 -18.78 -9.54
N SER A 340 7.72 -19.64 -8.55
CA SER A 340 9.05 -20.04 -8.09
C SER A 340 9.86 -20.81 -9.14
N GLU A 341 9.20 -21.39 -10.14
CA GLU A 341 9.85 -22.18 -11.19
C GLU A 341 10.10 -21.39 -12.49
N LEU A 342 9.71 -20.11 -12.55
CA LEU A 342 9.83 -19.30 -13.75
C LEU A 342 11.27 -19.17 -14.25
N SER A 343 12.26 -19.26 -13.36
CA SER A 343 13.69 -19.24 -13.70
C SER A 343 14.12 -20.42 -14.58
N LYS A 344 13.33 -21.50 -14.66
CA LYS A 344 13.56 -22.61 -15.59
C LYS A 344 13.18 -22.27 -17.04
N ALA A 345 12.26 -21.31 -17.23
CA ALA A 345 11.66 -20.99 -18.52
C ALA A 345 12.04 -19.59 -19.04
N PHE A 346 12.40 -18.67 -18.14
CA PHE A 346 12.75 -17.29 -18.47
C PHE A 346 14.13 -16.93 -17.87
N PRO A 347 14.94 -16.13 -18.58
CA PRO A 347 16.31 -15.85 -18.18
C PRO A 347 16.39 -14.86 -17.01
N THR A 348 17.55 -14.80 -16.35
CA THR A 348 17.87 -13.68 -15.45
C THR A 348 18.13 -12.41 -16.27
N VAL A 349 17.72 -11.25 -15.73
CA VAL A 349 18.03 -9.93 -16.31
C VAL A 349 18.84 -9.14 -15.29
N ASP A 350 19.93 -8.52 -15.71
CA ASP A 350 20.75 -7.68 -14.80
C ASP A 350 20.67 -6.20 -15.20
N MET A 351 20.59 -5.33 -14.20
CA MET A 351 20.92 -3.92 -14.31
C MET A 351 22.37 -3.70 -13.87
N VAL A 352 23.15 -3.00 -14.69
CA VAL A 352 24.53 -2.61 -14.37
C VAL A 352 24.60 -1.10 -14.25
N PHE A 353 25.03 -0.61 -13.08
CA PHE A 353 25.13 0.80 -12.76
C PHE A 353 26.49 1.39 -13.15
N GLU A 354 26.61 2.72 -13.13
CA GLU A 354 27.83 3.46 -13.46
C GLU A 354 29.07 3.02 -12.68
N ASN A 355 28.89 2.71 -11.40
CA ASN A 355 29.95 2.20 -10.51
C ASN A 355 30.34 0.73 -10.79
N GLY A 356 29.77 0.09 -11.82
CA GLY A 356 30.01 -1.30 -12.19
C GLY A 356 29.31 -2.32 -11.30
N GLN A 357 28.56 -1.89 -10.27
CA GLN A 357 27.76 -2.79 -9.47
C GLN A 357 26.56 -3.31 -10.27
N LYS A 358 26.14 -4.53 -9.94
CA LYS A 358 25.13 -5.29 -10.68
C LYS A 358 23.96 -5.67 -9.77
N TYR A 359 22.75 -5.36 -10.19
CA TYR A 359 21.51 -5.82 -9.57
C TYR A 359 20.83 -6.85 -10.47
N SER A 360 20.72 -8.09 -10.00
CA SER A 360 20.11 -9.21 -10.72
C SER A 360 18.63 -9.36 -10.42
N MET A 361 17.83 -9.45 -11.47
CA MET A 361 16.38 -9.57 -11.45
C MET A 361 15.94 -10.96 -11.88
N SER A 362 15.08 -11.59 -11.07
CA SER A 362 14.43 -12.85 -11.41
C SER A 362 13.22 -12.60 -12.31
N PRO A 363 12.66 -13.64 -12.96
CA PRO A 363 11.52 -13.46 -13.86
C PRO A 363 10.30 -12.76 -13.25
N GLU A 364 10.08 -12.87 -11.95
CA GLU A 364 8.97 -12.16 -11.29
C GLU A 364 9.10 -10.62 -11.32
N ASN A 365 10.31 -10.11 -11.56
CA ASN A 365 10.60 -8.68 -11.60
C ASN A 365 10.29 -8.03 -12.96
N TYR A 366 10.02 -8.81 -14.00
CA TYR A 366 9.65 -8.29 -15.31
C TYR A 366 8.46 -9.03 -15.95
N LEU A 367 7.85 -9.98 -15.24
CA LEU A 367 6.65 -10.71 -15.67
C LEU A 367 5.46 -10.48 -14.73
N PHE A 368 4.26 -10.58 -15.30
CA PHE A 368 3.01 -10.69 -14.56
C PHE A 368 2.17 -11.88 -15.07
N LYS A 369 1.27 -12.39 -14.23
CA LYS A 369 0.43 -13.56 -14.55
C LYS A 369 -0.64 -13.18 -15.57
N HIS A 370 -0.86 -14.04 -16.56
CA HIS A 370 -1.96 -13.89 -17.50
C HIS A 370 -3.28 -14.28 -16.83
N SER A 371 -4.19 -13.32 -16.60
CA SER A 371 -5.41 -13.55 -15.81
C SER A 371 -6.38 -14.59 -16.38
N LYS A 372 -6.32 -14.85 -17.71
CA LYS A 372 -7.24 -15.79 -18.40
C LYS A 372 -6.64 -17.16 -18.77
N VAL A 373 -5.31 -17.33 -18.72
CA VAL A 373 -4.64 -18.53 -19.23
C VAL A 373 -3.66 -19.01 -18.17
N ARG A 374 -4.00 -20.15 -17.55
CA ARG A 374 -3.17 -20.75 -16.49
C ARG A 374 -1.79 -21.12 -17.04
N GLY A 375 -0.75 -20.76 -16.29
CA GLY A 375 0.64 -21.02 -16.65
C GLY A 375 1.14 -20.20 -17.84
N ALA A 376 0.49 -19.06 -18.09
CA ALA A 376 0.97 -18.04 -19.01
C ALA A 376 1.32 -16.75 -18.26
N TYR A 377 2.32 -16.04 -18.78
CA TYR A 377 2.88 -14.82 -18.19
C TYR A 377 3.13 -13.80 -19.28
N CYS A 378 3.02 -12.52 -18.91
CA CYS A 378 3.16 -11.38 -19.78
C CYS A 378 4.32 -10.50 -19.32
N LEU A 379 5.00 -9.86 -20.26
CA LEU A 379 6.04 -8.88 -19.92
C LEU A 379 5.41 -7.64 -19.32
N GLY A 380 5.86 -7.27 -18.13
CA GLY A 380 5.54 -5.99 -17.49
C GLY A 380 6.58 -4.92 -17.83
N VAL A 381 7.11 -4.98 -19.05
CA VAL A 381 8.06 -4.02 -19.62
C VAL A 381 7.44 -3.53 -20.92
N PHE A 382 7.34 -2.22 -21.08
CA PHE A 382 6.68 -1.56 -22.21
C PHE A 382 7.57 -0.51 -22.84
N GLN A 383 7.22 -0.07 -24.05
CA GLN A 383 7.87 1.05 -24.70
C GLN A 383 7.35 2.38 -24.13
N ASN A 384 8.24 3.31 -23.79
CA ASN A 384 7.88 4.64 -23.28
C ASN A 384 7.53 5.66 -24.38
N GLY A 385 6.78 5.23 -25.39
CA GLY A 385 6.42 6.08 -26.54
C GLY A 385 7.64 6.81 -27.14
N LYS A 386 7.56 8.15 -27.16
CA LYS A 386 8.65 9.06 -27.61
C LYS A 386 9.44 9.69 -26.45
N ASP A 387 9.09 9.41 -25.19
CA ASP A 387 9.83 9.96 -24.05
C ASP A 387 11.13 9.16 -23.87
N PRO A 388 12.30 9.83 -23.85
CA PRO A 388 13.59 9.15 -23.71
C PRO A 388 13.91 8.74 -22.27
N THR A 389 13.04 9.03 -21.30
CA THR A 389 13.19 8.60 -19.90
C THR A 389 12.95 7.09 -19.78
N THR A 390 13.75 6.42 -18.99
CA THR A 390 13.45 5.07 -18.50
C THR A 390 12.71 5.18 -17.18
N LEU A 391 11.55 4.56 -17.07
CA LEU A 391 10.73 4.55 -15.85
C LEU A 391 10.67 3.12 -15.31
N LEU A 392 11.16 2.89 -14.11
CA LEU A 392 11.15 1.59 -13.45
C LEU A 392 10.08 1.57 -12.38
N GLY A 393 8.98 0.89 -12.67
CA GLY A 393 7.88 0.69 -11.73
C GLY A 393 8.13 -0.40 -10.68
N GLY A 394 7.17 -0.58 -9.79
CA GLY A 394 7.26 -1.55 -8.69
C GLY A 394 7.45 -3.00 -9.13
N ILE A 395 7.11 -3.37 -10.38
CA ILE A 395 7.39 -4.72 -10.89
C ILE A 395 8.87 -5.08 -10.72
N ILE A 396 9.77 -4.14 -11.00
CA ILE A 396 11.22 -4.32 -10.99
C ILE A 396 11.76 -4.65 -9.59
N VAL A 397 11.05 -4.19 -8.55
CA VAL A 397 11.51 -4.23 -7.15
C VAL A 397 10.70 -5.17 -6.26
N ARG A 398 9.89 -6.06 -6.83
CA ARG A 398 9.31 -7.19 -6.08
C ARG A 398 10.37 -8.00 -5.36
N ASN A 399 10.08 -8.40 -4.12
CA ASN A 399 11.01 -9.09 -3.22
C ASN A 399 12.38 -8.40 -3.16
N THR A 400 12.35 -7.07 -3.10
CA THR A 400 13.55 -6.24 -3.01
C THR A 400 13.29 -5.12 -2.02
N LEU A 401 14.14 -5.04 -0.99
CA LEU A 401 14.21 -3.86 -0.16
C LEU A 401 14.99 -2.80 -0.91
N VAL A 402 14.30 -1.73 -1.27
CA VAL A 402 14.88 -0.55 -1.91
C VAL A 402 15.10 0.50 -0.84
N THR A 403 16.33 0.92 -0.63
CA THR A 403 16.68 1.98 0.32
C THR A 403 17.04 3.26 -0.42
N TYR A 404 16.29 4.32 -0.15
CA TYR A 404 16.53 5.65 -0.68
C TYR A 404 17.32 6.44 0.36
N ASP A 405 18.65 6.35 0.31
CA ASP A 405 19.58 7.07 1.20
C ASP A 405 19.86 8.45 0.60
N ARG A 406 18.96 9.39 0.93
CA ARG A 406 18.94 10.75 0.40
C ARG A 406 20.14 11.55 0.91
N ASN A 407 20.49 11.37 2.19
CA ASN A 407 21.68 11.99 2.79
C ASN A 407 22.97 11.62 2.04
N SER A 408 23.10 10.38 1.57
CA SER A 408 24.29 9.91 0.85
C SER A 408 24.10 9.87 -0.68
N LEU A 409 23.02 10.46 -1.19
CA LEU A 409 22.68 10.55 -2.61
C LEU A 409 22.77 9.20 -3.34
N LYS A 410 22.17 8.14 -2.78
CA LYS A 410 22.21 6.80 -3.38
C LYS A 410 20.91 6.01 -3.17
N VAL A 411 20.63 5.11 -4.09
CA VAL A 411 19.56 4.11 -3.99
C VAL A 411 20.18 2.73 -3.89
N GLY A 412 19.80 1.99 -2.85
CA GLY A 412 20.25 0.63 -2.56
C GLY A 412 19.19 -0.40 -2.92
N PHE A 413 19.61 -1.56 -3.43
CA PHE A 413 18.76 -2.68 -3.77
C PHE A 413 19.26 -3.93 -3.05
N TRP A 414 18.38 -4.59 -2.31
CA TRP A 414 18.68 -5.84 -1.62
C TRP A 414 17.57 -6.86 -1.82
N LYS A 415 17.88 -7.99 -2.47
CA LYS A 415 16.92 -9.07 -2.71
C LYS A 415 16.57 -9.76 -1.40
N THR A 416 15.29 -9.76 -1.05
CA THR A 416 14.81 -10.34 0.22
C THR A 416 13.33 -10.68 0.12
N ASN A 417 12.86 -11.60 0.96
CA ASN A 417 11.43 -11.88 1.08
C ASN A 417 10.75 -10.74 1.87
N CYS A 418 10.08 -9.84 1.15
CA CYS A 418 9.47 -8.65 1.73
C CYS A 418 8.29 -8.98 2.66
N SER A 419 7.62 -10.12 2.48
CA SER A 419 6.50 -10.51 3.37
C SER A 419 6.95 -10.92 4.77
N GLU A 420 8.22 -11.34 4.93
CA GLU A 420 8.81 -11.69 6.22
C GLU A 420 9.56 -10.53 6.88
N LEU A 421 9.86 -9.48 6.11
CA LEU A 421 10.75 -8.40 6.55
C LEU A 421 10.11 -7.59 7.69
N TRP A 422 8.79 -7.37 7.62
CA TRP A 422 8.02 -6.74 8.69
C TRP A 422 8.17 -7.46 10.04
N GLU A 423 8.08 -8.78 10.05
CA GLU A 423 8.19 -9.59 11.27
C GLU A 423 9.61 -9.55 11.86
N LYS A 424 10.64 -9.51 11.01
CA LYS A 424 12.05 -9.44 11.45
C LYS A 424 12.40 -8.11 12.15
N PHE A 425 11.82 -7.00 11.70
CA PHE A 425 12.07 -5.69 12.33
C PHE A 425 11.37 -5.51 13.69
N ARG A 426 10.28 -6.24 13.98
CA ARG A 426 9.66 -6.26 15.32
C ARG A 426 10.51 -6.98 16.38
N VAL A 427 11.31 -7.97 15.98
CA VAL A 427 12.08 -8.80 16.93
C VAL A 427 13.38 -8.11 17.38
N ASN A 428 13.97 -7.25 16.56
CA ASN A 428 15.28 -6.66 16.88
C ASN A 428 15.26 -5.61 18.01
N ASP A 429 14.09 -5.05 18.37
CA ASP A 429 13.97 -4.03 19.42
C ASP A 429 13.95 -4.59 20.86
N THR A 430 13.99 -5.93 21.02
CA THR A 430 14.07 -6.60 22.33
C THR A 430 15.45 -7.17 22.66
N SER A 431 16.47 -6.95 21.82
CA SER A 431 17.78 -7.60 21.98
C SER A 431 18.84 -6.73 22.66
N LEU A 432 18.60 -6.30 23.90
CA LEU A 432 19.66 -5.77 24.77
C LEU A 432 19.52 -6.28 26.21
N THR A 433 19.96 -7.51 26.46
CA THR A 433 20.89 -7.94 27.55
C THR A 433 20.81 -9.46 27.78
N PRO A 434 21.94 -10.21 27.71
CA PRO A 434 22.00 -11.55 28.29
C PRO A 434 22.19 -11.41 29.81
N ALA A 435 21.20 -11.83 30.59
CA ALA A 435 21.39 -12.07 32.02
C ALA A 435 22.27 -13.32 32.23
N PRO A 436 23.16 -13.33 33.24
CA PRO A 436 24.14 -14.39 33.43
C PRO A 436 23.47 -15.68 33.92
N THR A 437 23.95 -16.80 33.39
CA THR A 437 23.56 -18.17 33.74
C THR A 437 23.95 -18.51 35.18
N PRO A 438 23.05 -19.05 36.02
CA PRO A 438 23.44 -19.82 37.19
C PRO A 438 23.50 -21.32 36.88
N SER A 439 24.55 -21.93 37.41
CA SER A 439 24.95 -23.32 37.31
C SER A 439 23.95 -24.35 37.85
N SER A 440 23.89 -25.48 37.14
CA SER A 440 23.70 -26.87 37.58
C SER A 440 23.18 -27.17 39.01
N GLY A 441 22.09 -27.94 39.06
CA GLY A 441 21.72 -28.76 40.22
C GLY A 441 20.61 -29.75 39.84
N GLU A 442 20.99 -31.00 39.59
CA GLU A 442 20.10 -32.17 39.45
C GLU A 442 19.27 -32.38 40.73
N VAL A 443 17.96 -32.64 40.63
CA VAL A 443 17.28 -33.68 41.44
C VAL A 443 16.08 -34.26 40.68
N SER A 444 16.10 -35.59 40.61
CA SER A 444 15.21 -36.59 40.06
C SER A 444 13.71 -36.47 40.36
N ALA A 445 12.90 -36.84 39.36
CA ALA A 445 11.49 -37.20 39.52
C ALA A 445 11.34 -38.62 40.09
N PRO A 446 10.21 -38.93 40.76
CA PRO A 446 9.65 -40.28 40.77
C PRO A 446 8.32 -40.31 40.01
N GLY A 447 8.24 -41.25 39.07
CA GLY A 447 7.08 -41.48 38.22
C GLY A 447 5.85 -42.03 38.95
N ARG A 448 4.68 -41.80 38.33
CA ARG A 448 3.49 -42.62 38.54
C ARG A 448 2.71 -42.74 37.24
N SER A 449 2.53 -43.99 36.80
CA SER A 449 1.69 -44.42 35.69
C SER A 449 0.19 -44.15 35.98
N PRO A 450 -0.69 -44.17 34.94
CA PRO A 450 -1.96 -43.45 34.92
C PRO A 450 -3.08 -44.19 35.63
N ALA A 451 -3.96 -43.43 36.30
CA ALA A 451 -5.22 -43.92 36.83
C ALA A 451 -6.33 -43.85 35.76
N SER A 452 -7.13 -44.90 35.72
CA SER A 452 -8.22 -45.18 34.79
C SER A 452 -9.32 -44.11 34.75
N ALA A 453 -9.92 -43.95 33.57
CA ALA A 453 -11.02 -43.04 33.27
C ALA A 453 -12.28 -43.30 34.15
N PRO A 454 -13.01 -42.25 34.57
CA PRO A 454 -14.39 -42.36 34.99
C PRO A 454 -15.32 -42.30 33.78
N ASP A 455 -16.15 -43.33 33.63
CA ASP A 455 -17.35 -43.33 32.79
C ASP A 455 -18.31 -42.21 33.19
N GLY A 456 -18.79 -41.45 32.21
CA GLY A 456 -19.90 -40.51 32.38
C GLY A 456 -19.85 -39.33 31.43
N VAL A 457 -20.35 -39.49 30.21
CA VAL A 457 -20.68 -38.34 29.34
C VAL A 457 -21.95 -37.68 29.89
N PRO A 458 -21.96 -36.39 30.29
CA PRO A 458 -23.19 -35.70 30.63
C PRO A 458 -23.95 -35.38 29.33
N SER A 459 -25.21 -35.82 29.20
CA SER A 459 -26.05 -35.40 28.08
C SER A 459 -26.41 -33.93 28.26
N TYR A 460 -25.74 -33.03 27.55
CA TYR A 460 -26.13 -31.63 27.47
C TYR A 460 -27.33 -31.51 26.50
N VAL A 461 -28.52 -31.29 27.06
CA VAL A 461 -29.73 -30.99 26.27
C VAL A 461 -29.84 -29.47 26.15
N ILE A 462 -29.62 -28.92 24.95
CA ILE A 462 -30.01 -27.53 24.65
C ILE A 462 -31.55 -27.48 24.66
N PRO A 463 -32.20 -26.62 25.47
CA PRO A 463 -33.65 -26.45 25.42
C PRO A 463 -34.10 -26.05 24.02
N GLU A 464 -35.14 -26.69 23.47
CA GLU A 464 -35.61 -26.56 22.07
C GLU A 464 -35.90 -25.12 21.58
N ASN A 465 -35.88 -24.12 22.46
CA ASN A 465 -36.21 -22.72 22.17
C ASN A 465 -35.03 -21.73 22.26
N ILE A 466 -33.79 -22.16 22.50
CA ILE A 466 -32.63 -21.25 22.58
C ILE A 466 -31.95 -21.13 21.21
N LYS A 467 -31.98 -19.93 20.63
CA LYS A 467 -31.17 -19.60 19.44
C LYS A 467 -29.73 -19.38 19.88
N VAL A 468 -28.80 -20.19 19.39
CA VAL A 468 -27.37 -20.08 19.71
C VAL A 468 -26.78 -18.91 18.93
N GLY A 469 -26.44 -17.81 19.58
CA GLY A 469 -25.80 -16.65 18.95
C GLY A 469 -24.37 -16.95 18.54
N PHE A 470 -23.52 -17.30 19.50
CA PHE A 470 -22.15 -17.75 19.29
C PHE A 470 -21.72 -18.64 20.47
N ILE A 471 -20.65 -19.41 20.31
CA ILE A 471 -20.13 -20.29 21.37
C ILE A 471 -18.74 -19.81 21.72
N THR A 472 -18.47 -19.55 23.00
CA THR A 472 -17.10 -19.23 23.46
C THR A 472 -16.51 -20.39 24.24
N PHE A 473 -15.21 -20.61 24.13
CA PHE A 473 -14.53 -21.61 24.94
C PHE A 473 -13.09 -21.20 25.23
N ALA A 474 -12.55 -21.65 26.36
CA ALA A 474 -11.20 -21.38 26.79
C ALA A 474 -10.45 -22.70 26.97
N MET A 475 -9.20 -22.75 26.50
CA MET A 475 -8.31 -23.88 26.71
C MET A 475 -7.01 -23.39 27.35
N SER A 476 -6.48 -24.15 28.29
CA SER A 476 -5.11 -23.98 28.77
C SER A 476 -4.19 -24.88 27.96
N LEU A 477 -3.05 -24.35 27.54
CA LEU A 477 -1.99 -25.10 26.88
C LEU A 477 -0.71 -25.01 27.70
N SER A 478 0.08 -26.08 27.70
CA SER A 478 1.38 -26.12 28.40
C SER A 478 2.51 -25.37 27.67
N ILE A 479 2.25 -24.87 26.47
CA ILE A 479 3.15 -23.98 25.72
C ILE A 479 3.05 -22.54 26.24
N LYS A 480 4.18 -21.83 26.30
CA LYS A 480 4.22 -20.43 26.74
C LYS A 480 3.60 -19.51 25.70
N GLU A 481 3.10 -18.35 26.15
CA GLU A 481 2.44 -17.40 25.27
C GLU A 481 3.37 -16.93 24.13
N SER A 482 4.65 -16.73 24.45
CA SER A 482 5.70 -16.36 23.49
C SER A 482 5.86 -17.35 22.35
N ASP A 483 5.71 -18.63 22.65
CA ASP A 483 5.96 -19.74 21.72
C ASP A 483 4.66 -20.13 21.00
N LEU A 484 3.50 -19.84 21.60
CA LEU A 484 2.19 -20.07 21.01
C LEU A 484 1.81 -18.99 19.98
N LYS A 485 2.16 -17.72 20.25
CA LYS A 485 1.75 -16.55 19.45
C LYS A 485 2.07 -16.65 17.95
N PRO A 486 3.23 -17.16 17.51
CA PRO A 486 3.54 -17.34 16.09
C PRO A 486 2.69 -18.41 15.40
N HIS A 487 2.16 -19.37 16.16
CA HIS A 487 1.42 -20.53 15.64
C HIS A 487 -0.10 -20.40 15.80
N VAL A 488 -0.60 -19.25 16.27
CA VAL A 488 -2.05 -19.02 16.45
C VAL A 488 -2.81 -19.19 15.13
N SER A 489 -2.25 -18.76 13.99
CA SER A 489 -2.86 -18.93 12.66
C SER A 489 -3.04 -20.40 12.27
N GLU A 490 -2.11 -21.27 12.66
CA GLU A 490 -2.23 -22.71 12.47
C GLU A 490 -3.34 -23.27 13.38
N LEU A 491 -3.43 -22.76 14.61
CA LEU A 491 -4.43 -23.14 15.59
C LEU A 491 -5.86 -22.79 15.15
N PHE A 492 -6.07 -21.67 14.45
CA PHE A 492 -7.35 -21.36 13.80
C PHE A 492 -7.79 -22.46 12.84
N GLY A 493 -6.88 -22.95 11.99
CA GLY A 493 -7.17 -24.00 11.02
C GLY A 493 -7.43 -25.36 11.67
N LEU A 494 -6.69 -25.69 12.73
CA LEU A 494 -6.88 -26.92 13.49
C LEU A 494 -8.22 -26.92 14.24
N ILE A 495 -8.56 -25.84 14.93
CA ILE A 495 -9.85 -25.68 15.64
C ILE A 495 -11.02 -25.72 14.65
N ALA A 496 -10.92 -25.01 13.52
CA ALA A 496 -11.97 -25.01 12.50
C ALA A 496 -12.20 -26.41 11.93
N ARG A 497 -11.11 -27.14 11.65
CA ARG A 497 -11.15 -28.51 11.14
C ARG A 497 -11.78 -29.47 12.15
N ASP A 498 -11.35 -29.42 13.40
CA ASP A 498 -11.82 -30.34 14.44
C ASP A 498 -13.29 -30.11 14.81
N LEU A 499 -13.73 -28.84 14.83
CA LEU A 499 -15.12 -28.48 15.11
C LEU A 499 -16.04 -28.59 13.88
N GLU A 500 -15.50 -28.95 12.71
CA GLU A 500 -16.19 -28.99 11.41
C GLU A 500 -16.91 -27.67 11.05
N VAL A 501 -16.25 -26.55 11.29
CA VAL A 501 -16.75 -25.20 10.97
C VAL A 501 -15.84 -24.49 9.98
N ASN A 502 -16.35 -23.46 9.30
CA ASN A 502 -15.50 -22.65 8.44
C ASN A 502 -14.49 -21.85 9.29
N ILE A 503 -13.26 -21.69 8.81
CA ILE A 503 -12.23 -20.91 9.52
C ILE A 503 -12.67 -19.47 9.81
N SER A 504 -13.50 -18.89 8.93
CA SER A 504 -14.11 -17.56 9.11
C SER A 504 -15.08 -17.46 10.30
N GLN A 505 -15.53 -18.58 10.86
CA GLN A 505 -16.38 -18.62 12.04
C GLN A 505 -15.58 -18.63 13.35
N VAL A 506 -14.28 -18.96 13.30
CA VAL A 506 -13.42 -19.07 14.48
C VAL A 506 -12.75 -17.73 14.72
N HIS A 507 -12.90 -17.17 15.93
CA HIS A 507 -12.32 -15.89 16.32
C HIS A 507 -11.57 -16.02 17.64
N LEU A 508 -10.34 -15.51 17.68
CA LEU A 508 -9.59 -15.36 18.92
C LEU A 508 -10.16 -14.19 19.72
N GLN A 509 -10.57 -14.44 20.97
CA GLN A 509 -11.08 -13.41 21.89
C GLN A 509 -9.99 -12.88 22.80
N ASN A 510 -9.17 -13.78 23.35
CA ASN A 510 -8.10 -13.41 24.27
C ASN A 510 -7.01 -14.48 24.29
N LEU A 511 -5.77 -14.05 24.52
CA LEU A 511 -4.62 -14.90 24.77
C LEU A 511 -3.86 -14.29 25.95
N ALA A 512 -3.62 -15.08 26.99
CA ALA A 512 -2.94 -14.63 28.20
C ALA A 512 -2.00 -15.70 28.75
N SER A 513 -0.86 -15.30 29.30
CA SER A 513 0.02 -16.18 30.05
C SER A 513 -0.67 -16.75 31.29
N SER A 514 -0.46 -18.03 31.54
CA SER A 514 -0.92 -18.77 32.72
C SER A 514 0.27 -19.36 33.47
N THR A 515 0.11 -19.72 34.74
CA THR A 515 1.19 -20.25 35.60
C THR A 515 1.87 -21.50 35.04
N ASN A 516 1.14 -22.28 34.22
CA ASN A 516 1.62 -23.51 33.60
C ASN A 516 1.62 -23.46 32.06
N GLY A 517 1.61 -22.26 31.45
CA GLY A 517 1.65 -22.10 29.99
C GLY A 517 0.80 -20.92 29.49
N SER A 518 -0.17 -21.18 28.63
CA SER A 518 -1.04 -20.16 28.03
C SER A 518 -2.51 -20.47 28.26
N LEU A 519 -3.34 -19.45 28.43
CA LEU A 519 -4.79 -19.54 28.39
C LEU A 519 -5.28 -18.80 27.15
N ILE A 520 -5.96 -19.52 26.26
CA ILE A 520 -6.48 -18.98 25.02
C ILE A 520 -8.00 -19.13 24.99
N LYS A 521 -8.69 -18.06 24.58
CA LYS A 521 -10.15 -18.00 24.52
C LYS A 521 -10.61 -17.76 23.09
N TRP A 522 -11.52 -18.60 22.63
CA TRP A 522 -12.08 -18.62 21.29
C TRP A 522 -13.56 -18.27 21.30
N ALA A 523 -14.06 -17.77 20.18
CA ALA A 523 -15.47 -17.57 19.87
C ALA A 523 -15.80 -18.14 18.49
N ILE A 524 -16.86 -18.95 18.41
CA ILE A 524 -17.40 -19.51 17.18
C ILE A 524 -18.68 -18.76 16.82
N TYR A 525 -18.68 -18.03 15.71
CA TYR A 525 -19.81 -17.23 15.23
C TYR A 525 -20.64 -17.97 14.14
N PRO A 526 -21.87 -17.53 13.85
CA PRO A 526 -22.68 -18.11 12.78
C PRO A 526 -22.04 -17.96 11.40
N GLU A 527 -22.33 -18.91 10.51
CA GLU A 527 -21.82 -18.89 9.14
C GLU A 527 -22.43 -17.74 8.30
N GLY A 528 -21.58 -16.98 7.62
CA GLY A 528 -21.98 -15.91 6.71
C GLY A 528 -22.85 -14.84 7.40
N SER A 529 -24.06 -14.60 6.88
CA SER A 529 -25.00 -13.62 7.44
C SER A 529 -26.04 -14.23 8.40
N ALA A 530 -25.83 -15.47 8.86
CA ALA A 530 -26.76 -16.14 9.76
C ALA A 530 -26.86 -15.40 11.11
N LYS A 531 -28.05 -15.39 11.71
CA LYS A 531 -28.29 -14.69 12.99
C LYS A 531 -28.01 -15.58 14.21
N TYR A 532 -27.86 -16.88 14.01
CA TYR A 532 -27.63 -17.89 15.03
C TYR A 532 -26.98 -19.12 14.37
N ILE A 533 -26.19 -19.85 15.14
CA ILE A 533 -25.64 -21.16 14.78
C ILE A 533 -26.81 -22.16 14.74
N SER A 534 -26.82 -23.03 13.74
CA SER A 534 -27.85 -24.08 13.64
C SER A 534 -27.80 -25.01 14.86
N ASN A 535 -28.94 -25.56 15.31
CA ASN A 535 -28.96 -26.47 16.45
C ASN A 535 -28.06 -27.70 16.21
N THR A 536 -28.02 -28.21 14.97
CA THR A 536 -27.16 -29.35 14.59
C THR A 536 -25.67 -29.01 14.73
N THR A 537 -25.24 -27.85 14.21
CA THR A 537 -23.85 -27.39 14.31
C THR A 537 -23.47 -27.05 15.75
N ALA A 538 -24.37 -26.40 16.50
CA ALA A 538 -24.13 -26.07 17.90
C ALA A 538 -23.98 -27.33 18.77
N MET A 539 -24.85 -28.33 18.57
CA MET A 539 -24.74 -29.62 19.26
C MET A 539 -23.45 -30.37 18.90
N HIS A 540 -23.01 -30.29 17.64
CA HIS A 540 -21.73 -30.87 17.20
C HIS A 540 -20.54 -30.24 17.93
N ILE A 541 -20.45 -28.90 17.92
CA ILE A 541 -19.39 -28.15 18.62
C ILE A 541 -19.41 -28.47 20.11
N ILE A 542 -20.58 -28.47 20.75
CA ILE A 542 -20.71 -28.76 22.19
C ILE A 542 -20.31 -30.19 22.50
N ALA A 543 -20.60 -31.16 21.63
CA ALA A 543 -20.19 -32.55 21.83
C ALA A 543 -18.65 -32.70 21.81
N HIS A 544 -17.96 -32.01 20.90
CA HIS A 544 -16.48 -31.97 20.87
C HIS A 544 -15.90 -31.32 22.12
N LEU A 545 -16.46 -30.18 22.55
CA LEU A 545 -16.02 -29.48 23.75
C LEU A 545 -16.29 -30.29 25.03
N ALA A 546 -17.46 -30.91 25.16
CA ALA A 546 -17.84 -31.69 26.34
C ALA A 546 -17.01 -32.98 26.50
N LYS A 547 -16.51 -33.56 25.40
CA LYS A 547 -15.62 -34.72 25.42
C LYS A 547 -14.13 -34.37 25.58
N ASN A 548 -13.77 -33.08 25.54
CA ASN A 548 -12.39 -32.60 25.52
C ASN A 548 -11.56 -33.22 24.37
N ASP A 549 -12.18 -33.43 23.21
CA ASP A 549 -11.65 -34.25 22.10
C ASP A 549 -11.02 -33.41 20.97
N ILE A 550 -10.62 -32.16 21.25
CA ILE A 550 -10.01 -31.29 20.24
C ILE A 550 -8.60 -31.74 19.91
N GLN A 551 -8.34 -32.35 18.75
CA GLN A 551 -7.02 -32.91 18.47
C GLN A 551 -6.02 -31.81 18.04
N LEU A 552 -5.07 -31.51 18.93
CA LEU A 552 -3.95 -30.61 18.64
C LEU A 552 -2.64 -31.41 18.47
N PRO A 553 -1.77 -31.04 17.51
CA PRO A 553 -0.43 -31.61 17.40
C PRO A 553 0.40 -31.44 18.68
N GLU A 554 1.31 -32.39 18.94
CA GLU A 554 2.19 -32.38 20.13
C GLU A 554 3.04 -31.10 20.26
N THR A 555 3.25 -30.37 19.15
CA THR A 555 3.96 -29.08 19.13
C THR A 555 3.30 -28.00 19.97
N PHE A 556 1.99 -28.12 20.27
CA PHE A 556 1.26 -27.20 21.14
C PHE A 556 1.25 -27.63 22.62
N GLY A 557 1.96 -28.71 22.94
CA GLY A 557 1.99 -29.30 24.28
C GLY A 557 0.68 -29.96 24.68
N SER A 558 0.59 -30.40 25.94
CA SER A 558 -0.69 -30.82 26.53
C SER A 558 -1.63 -29.63 26.66
N TYR A 559 -2.90 -29.84 26.39
CA TYR A 559 -3.96 -28.85 26.55
C TYR A 559 -5.10 -29.41 27.40
N ASN A 560 -5.90 -28.51 27.98
CA ASN A 560 -7.12 -28.88 28.66
C ASN A 560 -8.19 -27.81 28.46
N LEU A 561 -9.42 -28.22 28.19
CA LEU A 561 -10.55 -27.29 28.13
C LEU A 561 -10.86 -26.77 29.55
N VAL A 562 -10.95 -25.45 29.68
CA VAL A 562 -11.16 -24.76 30.96
C VAL A 562 -12.64 -24.44 31.19
N ASP A 563 -13.29 -23.83 30.20
CA ASP A 563 -14.73 -23.50 30.25
C ASP A 563 -15.25 -23.27 28.83
N TRP A 564 -16.57 -23.42 28.63
CA TRP A 564 -17.25 -23.02 27.41
C TRP A 564 -18.67 -22.54 27.70
N LYS A 565 -19.17 -21.61 26.88
CA LYS A 565 -20.47 -20.96 27.05
C LYS A 565 -21.18 -20.77 25.73
N VAL A 566 -22.49 -21.00 25.76
CA VAL A 566 -23.41 -20.70 24.66
C VAL A 566 -23.99 -19.30 24.90
N GLU A 567 -23.75 -18.39 23.97
CA GLU A 567 -24.16 -16.99 24.08
C GLU A 567 -25.40 -16.71 23.22
N PRO A 568 -26.34 -15.84 23.65
CA PRO A 568 -27.55 -15.54 22.90
C PRO A 568 -27.28 -14.66 21.66
N PRO A 569 -28.21 -14.58 20.69
CA PRO A 569 -28.03 -13.77 19.49
C PRO A 569 -28.03 -12.28 19.83
N MET A 570 -27.11 -11.50 19.27
CA MET A 570 -27.05 -10.05 19.49
C MET A 570 -28.37 -9.37 19.09
N LYS A 571 -28.99 -8.64 20.03
CA LYS A 571 -30.23 -7.87 19.78
C LYS A 571 -29.92 -6.69 18.87
N ARG A 572 -30.41 -6.76 17.64
CA ARG A 572 -30.31 -5.70 16.63
C ARG A 572 -31.39 -4.64 16.89
N ASN A 573 -31.00 -3.37 17.12
CA ASN A 573 -31.93 -2.28 17.47
C ASN A 573 -32.99 -2.02 16.38
N TRP A 574 -34.21 -1.67 16.81
CA TRP A 574 -35.43 -1.44 16.01
C TRP A 574 -35.22 -0.61 14.73
N TRP A 575 -34.32 0.38 14.79
CA TRP A 575 -33.91 1.23 13.68
C TRP A 575 -33.38 0.48 12.46
N GLN A 576 -32.56 -0.56 12.65
CA GLN A 576 -32.02 -1.35 11.53
C GLN A 576 -33.08 -2.25 10.89
N ARG A 577 -34.24 -2.45 11.53
CA ARG A 577 -35.31 -3.34 11.05
C ARG A 577 -36.33 -2.63 10.17
N HIS A 578 -36.55 -1.33 10.41
CA HIS A 578 -37.57 -0.53 9.70
C HIS A 578 -36.98 0.48 8.71
N TYR A 579 -35.66 0.64 8.66
CA TYR A 579 -34.96 1.51 7.71
C TYR A 579 -35.36 1.24 6.25
N LEU A 580 -35.36 -0.03 5.82
CA LEU A 580 -35.76 -0.39 4.45
C LEU A 580 -37.22 -0.06 4.13
N ILE A 581 -38.12 -0.14 5.11
CA ILE A 581 -39.54 0.18 4.91
C ILE A 581 -39.72 1.69 4.78
N LEU A 582 -39.01 2.49 5.59
CA LEU A 582 -38.98 3.95 5.48
C LEU A 582 -38.39 4.40 4.14
N VAL A 583 -37.28 3.80 3.71
CA VAL A 583 -36.65 4.10 2.41
C VAL A 583 -37.61 3.77 1.26
N MET A 584 -38.29 2.62 1.30
CA MET A 584 -39.27 2.25 0.26
C MET A 584 -40.48 3.20 0.24
N ALA A 585 -40.94 3.68 1.40
CA ALA A 585 -42.02 4.67 1.47
C ALA A 585 -41.59 6.02 0.86
N VAL A 586 -40.36 6.47 1.11
CA VAL A 586 -39.80 7.70 0.54
C VAL A 586 -39.60 7.59 -0.98
N ILE A 587 -39.19 6.42 -1.47
CA ILE A 587 -39.06 6.19 -2.92
C ILE A 587 -40.45 6.23 -3.60
N LEU A 588 -41.48 5.63 -3.00
CA LEU A 588 -42.84 5.64 -3.54
C LEU A 588 -43.46 7.05 -3.57
N THR A 589 -43.15 7.92 -2.60
CA THR A 589 -43.60 9.32 -2.60
C THR A 589 -42.84 10.15 -3.65
N LEU A 590 -41.53 9.93 -3.82
CA LEU A 590 -40.74 10.59 -4.87
C LEU A 590 -41.21 10.18 -6.28
N MET A 591 -41.49 8.90 -6.50
CA MET A 591 -41.98 8.40 -7.79
C MET A 591 -43.35 8.95 -8.15
N SER A 592 -44.26 9.07 -7.17
CA SER A 592 -45.58 9.67 -7.41
C SER A 592 -45.47 11.17 -7.69
N GLY A 593 -44.58 11.90 -7.00
CA GLY A 593 -44.28 13.30 -7.27
C GLY A 593 -43.71 13.54 -8.68
N LEU A 594 -42.75 12.71 -9.11
CA LEU A 594 -42.17 12.78 -10.46
C LEU A 594 -43.19 12.47 -11.56
N PHE A 595 -44.11 11.54 -11.32
CA PHE A 595 -45.17 11.22 -12.27
C PHE A 595 -46.16 12.38 -12.45
N VAL A 596 -46.56 13.04 -11.36
CA VAL A 596 -47.42 14.24 -11.40
C VAL A 596 -46.70 15.39 -12.11
N TYR A 597 -45.41 15.60 -11.82
CA TYR A 597 -44.60 16.61 -12.49
C TYR A 597 -44.45 16.34 -13.99
N GLY A 598 -44.23 15.08 -14.39
CA GLY A 598 -44.15 14.69 -15.79
C GLY A 598 -45.44 14.96 -16.57
N ILE A 599 -46.60 14.64 -15.97
CA ILE A 599 -47.91 14.95 -16.57
C ILE A 599 -48.09 16.46 -16.74
N TRP A 600 -47.76 17.25 -15.70
CA TRP A 600 -47.83 18.71 -15.77
C TRP A 600 -46.90 19.29 -16.84
N PHE A 601 -45.67 18.78 -16.95
CA PHE A 601 -44.68 19.21 -17.93
C PHE A 601 -45.14 18.93 -19.36
N VAL A 602 -45.67 17.74 -19.64
CA VAL A 602 -46.22 17.39 -20.96
C VAL A 602 -47.43 18.26 -21.30
N TRP A 603 -48.28 18.56 -20.32
CA TRP A 603 -49.45 19.44 -20.51
C TRP A 603 -49.02 20.88 -20.83
N LYS A 604 -48.01 21.40 -20.13
CA LYS A 604 -47.42 22.73 -20.37
C LYS A 604 -46.72 22.82 -21.73
N TRP A 605 -45.99 21.76 -22.11
CA TRP A 605 -45.29 21.70 -23.40
C TRP A 605 -46.26 21.67 -24.59
N ARG A 606 -47.40 20.97 -24.46
CA ARG A 606 -48.48 20.98 -25.46
C ARG A 606 -49.18 22.32 -25.62
N GLN A 607 -49.18 23.19 -24.60
CA GLN A 607 -49.70 24.55 -24.73
C GLN A 607 -48.74 25.50 -25.44
N GLN A 608 -47.42 25.25 -25.39
CA GLN A 608 -46.41 26.10 -26.00
C GLN A 608 -46.22 25.84 -27.51
N THR A 609 -46.62 24.69 -28.03
CA THR A 609 -46.49 24.36 -29.47
C THR A 609 -47.56 24.96 -30.38
N THR A 610 -48.52 25.73 -29.84
CA THR A 610 -49.60 26.36 -30.63
C THR A 610 -49.40 27.85 -30.92
N ALA A 611 -48.23 28.44 -30.64
CA ALA A 611 -47.95 29.86 -30.87
C ALA A 611 -46.90 30.08 -31.99
N GLN A 612 -47.42 30.38 -33.19
CA GLN A 612 -46.87 31.11 -34.34
C GLN A 612 -45.37 31.03 -34.72
N TYR A 613 -45.14 30.46 -35.90
CA TYR A 613 -43.96 30.62 -36.76
C TYR A 613 -44.03 31.96 -37.52
N LYS A 614 -42.93 32.73 -37.55
CA LYS A 614 -42.73 33.88 -38.45
C LYS A 614 -41.31 33.81 -39.03
N SER A 615 -41.20 33.76 -40.36
CA SER A 615 -39.92 33.65 -41.08
C SER A 615 -39.19 35.00 -41.18
N VAL A 616 -37.87 34.97 -41.17
CA VAL A 616 -37.02 36.09 -41.63
C VAL A 616 -35.95 35.56 -42.57
N ASP A 617 -35.79 36.31 -43.65
CA ASP A 617 -34.97 36.14 -44.84
C ASP A 617 -33.47 35.99 -44.62
N SER A 618 -32.88 35.42 -45.67
CA SER A 618 -31.49 35.44 -46.11
C SER A 618 -30.89 36.84 -46.23
N ASP A 619 -29.75 37.08 -45.55
CA ASP A 619 -28.57 37.76 -46.11
C ASP A 619 -27.38 37.73 -45.13
N ALA A 620 -26.18 37.78 -45.71
CA ALA A 620 -24.84 37.94 -45.12
C ALA A 620 -24.02 36.67 -44.81
N ILE A 621 -23.24 36.30 -45.83
CA ILE A 621 -21.98 35.52 -45.75
C ILE A 621 -20.85 36.46 -45.28
N ILE A 622 -20.05 36.10 -44.26
CA ILE A 622 -18.61 36.44 -44.12
C ILE A 622 -17.90 35.29 -43.35
N PRO A 623 -16.65 34.90 -43.70
CA PRO A 623 -16.12 33.54 -43.55
C PRO A 623 -15.05 33.33 -42.46
N GLU A 624 -14.77 32.03 -42.28
CA GLU A 624 -13.64 31.32 -41.66
C GLU A 624 -12.31 32.09 -41.54
N GLN A 625 -11.68 32.06 -40.35
CA GLN A 625 -10.37 32.66 -40.09
C GLN A 625 -9.38 31.58 -39.59
N GLU A 626 -8.38 31.31 -40.43
CA GLU A 626 -7.24 30.45 -40.18
C GLU A 626 -6.22 31.05 -39.18
N LEU A 627 -5.51 30.15 -38.50
CA LEU A 627 -4.33 30.43 -37.67
C LEU A 627 -3.19 31.02 -38.49
N GLN A 628 -2.47 31.98 -37.91
CA GLN A 628 -1.16 32.43 -38.40
C GLN A 628 0.00 31.96 -37.50
N PRO A 629 1.21 31.77 -38.08
CA PRO A 629 2.35 31.11 -37.44
C PRO A 629 3.25 32.06 -36.64
N LEU A 630 3.91 31.49 -35.63
CA LEU A 630 4.98 32.09 -34.83
C LEU A 630 6.20 32.47 -35.69
N ARG A 631 6.78 33.65 -35.43
CA ARG A 631 8.13 34.02 -35.89
C ARG A 631 9.10 34.10 -34.71
N LEU A 632 10.18 33.32 -34.87
CA LEU A 632 11.54 33.34 -34.30
C LEU A 632 11.83 34.23 -33.10
#